data_AF-A0A845YLD0-F1
#
_entry.id   AF-A0A845YLD0-F1
#
_cell.length_a   1.000
_cell.length_b   1.000
_cell.length_c   1.000
_cell.angle_alpha   90.00
_cell.angle_beta   90.00
_cell.angle_gamma   90.00
#
_symmetry.space_group_name_H-M   'P 1'
#
loop_
_entity.id
_entity.type
_entity.pdbx_description
1 polymer ?
#
loop_
_entity_poly.entity_id
_entity_poly.type
_entity_poly.pdbx_seq_one_letter_code
_entity_poly.pdbx_strand_id
1 'polypeptide(L)'
;MGIKGKIKNAVVYNLCRSYILAKWINILSLKQTYKKNESGVVIFQMGKVGSSSIYESLKAAQLEIPIYHAHVLTSDRLKATEELARTHWQPCRNPIHLWHSFILSDELRKRHQQKWKVITLVRDPIARNVSAFFETLHLLEKSNQQKLMTSNDGQDLTQLFLSKFYAHDAPINWFDDELKPVFEIDVF
;
A
#
# COMPACT_ATOMS: atom_id res chain seq x y z
N MET A 1 20.62 -2.41 29.53
CA MET A 1 20.38 -2.20 28.08
C MET A 1 21.67 -1.67 27.44
N GLY A 2 22.48 -2.53 26.82
CA GLY A 2 23.88 -2.25 26.49
C GLY A 2 24.11 -1.31 25.29
N ILE A 3 25.28 -0.65 25.27
CA ILE A 3 25.74 0.33 24.27
C ILE A 3 25.61 -0.20 22.82
N LYS A 4 25.83 -1.50 22.59
CA LYS A 4 25.64 -2.16 21.29
C LYS A 4 24.19 -2.11 20.76
N GLY A 5 23.19 -2.15 21.65
CA GLY A 5 21.77 -2.02 21.29
C GLY A 5 21.39 -0.60 20.87
N LYS A 6 21.97 0.41 21.52
CA LYS A 6 21.76 1.83 21.16
C LYS A 6 22.37 2.18 19.81
N ILE A 7 23.56 1.66 19.51
CA ILE A 7 24.25 1.89 18.22
C ILE A 7 23.49 1.22 17.06
N LYS A 8 23.04 -0.03 17.23
CA LYS A 8 22.26 -0.74 16.21
C LYS A 8 20.94 -0.02 15.89
N ASN A 9 20.27 0.49 16.91
CA ASN A 9 19.05 1.29 16.75
C ASN A 9 19.31 2.64 16.07
N ALA A 10 20.41 3.32 16.40
CA ALA A 10 20.78 4.60 15.77
C ALA A 10 21.14 4.43 14.28
N VAL A 11 21.85 3.35 13.92
CA VAL A 11 22.18 3.05 12.52
C VAL A 11 20.92 2.72 11.71
N VAL A 12 20.05 1.83 12.21
CA VAL A 12 18.78 1.49 11.53
C VAL A 12 17.90 2.74 11.39
N TYR A 13 17.80 3.55 12.43
CA TYR A 13 17.04 4.80 12.40
C TYR A 13 17.57 5.78 11.35
N ASN A 14 18.89 5.96 11.27
CA ASN A 14 19.53 6.81 10.26
C ASN A 14 19.32 6.28 8.83
N LEU A 15 19.36 4.96 8.64
CA LEU A 15 19.09 4.33 7.34
C LEU A 15 17.63 4.56 6.89
N CYS A 16 16.70 4.50 7.83
CA CYS A 16 15.28 4.73 7.58
C CYS A 16 14.89 6.21 7.46
N ARG A 17 15.82 7.15 7.71
CA ARG A 17 15.53 8.60 7.59
C ARG A 17 15.41 9.06 6.14
N SER A 18 16.11 8.41 5.22
CA SER A 18 16.05 8.71 3.78
C SER A 18 15.03 7.80 3.10
N TYR A 19 14.01 8.41 2.47
CA TYR A 19 13.06 7.71 1.60
C TYR A 19 13.79 6.87 0.55
N ILE A 20 14.80 7.45 -0.11
CA ILE A 20 15.56 6.80 -1.18
C ILE A 20 16.23 5.54 -0.61
N LEU A 21 16.92 5.65 0.52
CA LEU A 21 17.64 4.51 1.08
C LEU A 21 16.69 3.42 1.58
N ALA A 22 15.58 3.81 2.21
CA ALA A 22 14.53 2.89 2.62
C ALA A 22 13.93 2.14 1.42
N LYS A 23 13.63 2.85 0.32
CA LYS A 23 13.18 2.26 -0.95
C LYS A 23 14.18 1.23 -1.46
N TRP A 24 15.45 1.62 -1.59
CA TRP A 24 16.50 0.75 -2.10
C TRP A 24 16.65 -0.52 -1.27
N ILE A 25 16.74 -0.41 0.06
CA ILE A 25 16.92 -1.56 0.95
C ILE A 25 15.73 -2.52 0.86
N ASN A 26 14.49 -2.00 0.90
CA ASN A 26 13.30 -2.85 0.85
C ASN A 26 13.16 -3.53 -0.52
N ILE A 27 13.41 -2.81 -1.62
CA ILE A 27 13.36 -3.41 -2.95
C ILE A 27 14.40 -4.52 -3.11
N LEU A 28 15.62 -4.31 -2.63
CA LEU A 28 16.67 -5.34 -2.67
C LEU A 28 16.31 -6.57 -1.83
N SER A 29 15.80 -6.37 -0.62
CA SER A 29 15.35 -7.46 0.25
C SER A 29 14.23 -8.29 -0.37
N LEU A 30 13.23 -7.63 -0.97
CA LEU A 30 12.14 -8.30 -1.67
C LEU A 30 12.66 -9.07 -2.89
N LYS A 31 13.52 -8.47 -3.71
CA LYS A 31 14.13 -9.13 -4.87
C LYS A 31 14.97 -10.36 -4.51
N GLN A 32 15.65 -10.36 -3.36
CA GLN A 32 16.38 -11.54 -2.87
C GLN A 32 15.44 -12.70 -2.51
N THR A 33 14.21 -12.40 -2.09
CA THR A 33 13.22 -13.40 -1.67
C THR A 33 12.54 -14.06 -2.88
N TYR A 34 12.58 -13.44 -4.06
CA TYR A 34 11.90 -13.92 -5.26
C TYR A 34 12.85 -14.75 -6.14
N LYS A 35 12.65 -16.08 -6.19
CA LYS A 35 13.40 -16.97 -7.09
C LYS A 35 13.15 -16.60 -8.56
N LYS A 36 14.18 -16.71 -9.41
CA LYS A 36 14.23 -16.11 -10.77
C LYS A 36 13.23 -16.67 -11.80
N ASN A 37 12.58 -17.82 -11.61
CA ASN A 37 12.00 -18.56 -12.73
C ASN A 37 10.47 -18.78 -12.73
N GLU A 38 9.72 -18.34 -11.72
CA GLU A 38 8.25 -18.53 -11.69
C GLU A 38 7.47 -17.22 -11.54
N SER A 39 6.29 -17.14 -12.19
CA SER A 39 5.34 -16.07 -11.94
C SER A 39 4.72 -16.33 -10.58
N GLY A 40 4.96 -15.40 -9.66
CA GLY A 40 4.38 -15.46 -8.33
C GLY A 40 2.87 -15.28 -8.32
N VAL A 41 2.32 -15.23 -7.11
CA VAL A 41 0.94 -14.82 -6.86
C VAL A 41 0.90 -13.31 -6.65
N VAL A 42 -0.08 -12.66 -7.28
CA VAL A 42 -0.30 -11.22 -7.20
C VAL A 42 -1.57 -10.96 -6.41
N ILE A 43 -1.45 -10.38 -5.22
CA ILE A 43 -2.57 -9.79 -4.50
C ILE A 43 -2.71 -8.34 -4.98
N PHE A 44 -3.68 -8.08 -5.84
CA PHE A 44 -3.90 -6.76 -6.43
C PHE A 44 -5.35 -6.32 -6.26
N GLN A 45 -5.53 -5.29 -5.42
CA GLN A 45 -6.83 -4.84 -4.97
C GLN A 45 -6.71 -3.40 -4.39
N MET A 46 -7.83 -2.70 -4.23
CA MET A 46 -7.92 -1.35 -3.65
C MET A 46 -7.40 -1.20 -2.20
N GLY A 47 -7.56 -0.05 -1.56
CA GLY A 47 -7.27 0.05 -0.11
C GLY A 47 -8.39 -0.60 0.73
N LYS A 48 -8.05 -1.16 1.91
CA LYS A 48 -8.98 -1.43 3.02
C LYS A 48 -10.04 -2.54 2.86
N VAL A 49 -9.76 -3.55 2.03
CA VAL A 49 -10.65 -4.72 1.87
C VAL A 49 -10.25 -5.95 2.71
N GLY A 50 -9.20 -5.85 3.54
CA GLY A 50 -8.71 -6.97 4.36
C GLY A 50 -7.63 -7.82 3.70
N SER A 51 -6.95 -7.32 2.65
CA SER A 51 -5.92 -8.07 1.93
C SER A 51 -4.71 -8.49 2.76
N SER A 52 -4.42 -7.81 3.87
CA SER A 52 -3.29 -8.19 4.73
C SER A 52 -3.48 -9.59 5.32
N SER A 53 -4.70 -9.99 5.65
CA SER A 53 -4.98 -11.35 6.13
C SER A 53 -4.65 -12.41 5.08
N ILE A 54 -4.94 -12.14 3.79
CA ILE A 54 -4.56 -13.03 2.68
C ILE A 54 -3.05 -13.08 2.51
N TYR A 55 -2.39 -11.91 2.49
CA TYR A 55 -0.94 -11.82 2.35
C TYR A 55 -0.21 -12.58 3.45
N GLU A 56 -0.56 -12.35 4.72
CA GLU A 56 0.05 -13.04 5.85
C GLU A 56 -0.24 -14.54 5.83
N SER A 57 -1.44 -14.96 5.41
CA SER A 57 -1.77 -16.39 5.26
C SER A 57 -0.91 -17.07 4.19
N LEU A 58 -0.72 -16.44 3.03
CA LEU A 58 0.16 -16.97 1.97
C LEU A 58 1.63 -16.98 2.39
N LYS A 59 2.07 -15.97 3.14
CA LYS A 59 3.43 -15.92 3.71
C LYS A 59 3.64 -17.05 4.73
N ALA A 60 2.66 -17.29 5.59
CA ALA A 60 2.70 -18.35 6.60
C ALA A 60 2.70 -19.76 5.97
N ALA A 61 2.13 -19.91 4.77
CA ALA A 61 2.19 -21.16 4.00
C ALA A 61 3.59 -21.48 3.44
N GLN A 62 4.57 -20.58 3.59
CA GLN A 62 5.98 -20.78 3.19
C GLN A 62 6.15 -21.26 1.74
N LEU A 63 5.32 -20.73 0.84
CA LEU A 63 5.38 -21.08 -0.58
C LEU A 63 6.72 -20.63 -1.17
N GLU A 64 7.34 -21.46 -2.01
CA GLU A 64 8.59 -21.13 -2.71
C GLU A 64 8.40 -20.20 -3.93
N ILE A 65 7.27 -19.49 -3.98
CA ILE A 65 6.92 -18.57 -5.07
C ILE A 65 6.86 -17.13 -4.57
N PRO A 66 7.14 -16.14 -5.45
CA PRO A 66 6.95 -14.74 -5.11
C PRO A 66 5.49 -14.43 -4.72
N ILE A 67 5.29 -13.58 -3.72
CA ILE A 67 3.97 -13.06 -3.33
C ILE A 67 4.02 -11.54 -3.42
N TYR A 68 3.36 -11.00 -4.43
CA TYR A 68 3.23 -9.55 -4.62
C TYR A 68 1.96 -9.05 -3.94
N HIS A 69 2.01 -7.87 -3.32
CA HIS A 69 0.87 -7.28 -2.64
C HIS A 69 0.84 -5.78 -2.90
N ALA A 70 0.07 -5.38 -3.91
CA ALA A 70 0.04 -4.02 -4.44
C ALA A 70 -1.39 -3.47 -4.44
N HIS A 71 -1.50 -2.14 -4.36
CA HIS A 71 -2.79 -1.42 -4.48
C HIS A 71 -2.90 -0.55 -5.73
N VAL A 72 -1.76 -0.26 -6.35
CA VAL A 72 -1.60 0.66 -7.47
C VAL A 72 -0.50 0.13 -8.38
N LEU A 73 -0.74 0.05 -9.68
CA LEU A 73 0.23 -0.40 -10.69
C LEU A 73 0.24 0.48 -11.95
N THR A 74 -0.82 1.25 -12.21
CA THR A 74 -0.81 2.22 -13.30
C THR A 74 0.26 3.29 -13.10
N SER A 75 0.92 3.72 -14.19
CA SER A 75 2.10 4.58 -14.11
C SER A 75 1.83 5.88 -13.38
N ASP A 76 0.68 6.50 -13.63
CA ASP A 76 0.39 7.85 -13.16
C ASP A 76 0.01 7.82 -11.67
N ARG A 77 -0.82 6.85 -11.26
CA ARG A 77 -1.16 6.66 -9.85
C ARG A 77 0.03 6.16 -9.05
N LEU A 78 0.90 5.33 -9.61
CA LEU A 78 2.13 4.87 -8.94
C LEU A 78 3.09 6.04 -8.68
N LYS A 79 3.28 6.92 -9.68
CA LYS A 79 4.08 8.15 -9.51
C LYS A 79 3.48 9.08 -8.46
N ALA A 80 2.17 9.34 -8.51
CA ALA A 80 1.48 10.19 -7.54
C ALA A 80 1.56 9.61 -6.11
N THR A 81 1.42 8.29 -5.98
CA THR A 81 1.53 7.59 -4.69
C THR A 81 2.95 7.67 -4.14
N GLU A 82 3.97 7.52 -4.99
CA GLU A 82 5.37 7.71 -4.59
C GLU A 82 5.66 9.15 -4.16
N GLU A 83 5.18 10.13 -4.91
CA GLU A 83 5.35 11.53 -4.55
C GLU A 83 4.72 11.83 -3.19
N LEU A 84 3.49 11.36 -2.95
CA LEU A 84 2.82 11.51 -1.66
C LEU A 84 3.62 10.84 -0.52
N ALA A 85 4.11 9.62 -0.74
CA ALA A 85 4.91 8.88 0.24
C ALA A 85 6.25 9.56 0.53
N ARG A 86 6.87 10.19 -0.47
CA ARG A 86 8.11 10.96 -0.33
C ARG A 86 7.88 12.27 0.43
N THR A 87 6.81 13.00 0.09
CA THR A 87 6.46 14.28 0.73
C THR A 87 6.08 14.09 2.20
N HIS A 88 5.35 13.03 2.52
CA HIS A 88 4.93 12.70 3.88
C HIS A 88 5.80 11.59 4.51
N TRP A 89 7.07 11.50 4.10
CA TRP A 89 7.95 10.45 4.56
C TRP A 89 8.10 10.48 6.08
N GLN A 90 7.76 9.37 6.72
CA GLN A 90 7.94 9.15 8.14
C GLN A 90 9.01 8.07 8.31
N PRO A 91 10.16 8.38 8.94
CA PRO A 91 11.19 7.39 9.18
C PRO A 91 10.62 6.15 9.87
N CYS A 92 11.06 4.98 9.41
CA CYS A 92 10.64 3.66 9.91
C CYS A 92 9.18 3.28 9.61
N ARG A 93 8.37 4.13 8.97
CA ARG A 93 7.10 3.71 8.38
C ARG A 93 7.40 3.03 7.05
N ASN A 94 7.04 1.75 6.93
CA ASN A 94 7.32 0.97 5.72
C ASN A 94 6.10 0.92 4.79
N PRO A 95 6.06 1.68 3.68
CA PRO A 95 4.98 1.58 2.70
C PRO A 95 5.18 0.33 1.83
N ILE A 96 5.06 -0.85 2.45
CA ILE A 96 5.42 -2.12 1.82
C ILE A 96 4.68 -2.34 0.48
N HIS A 97 3.41 -1.96 0.41
CA HIS A 97 2.61 -2.09 -0.82
C HIS A 97 3.18 -1.27 -1.98
N LEU A 98 3.75 -0.10 -1.71
CA LEU A 98 4.40 0.74 -2.73
C LEU A 98 5.68 0.07 -3.26
N TRP A 99 6.46 -0.57 -2.37
CA TRP A 99 7.64 -1.34 -2.80
C TRP A 99 7.25 -2.54 -3.66
N HIS A 100 6.20 -3.26 -3.27
CA HIS A 100 5.65 -4.35 -4.09
C HIS A 100 5.15 -3.84 -5.44
N SER A 101 4.49 -2.67 -5.49
CA SER A 101 4.06 -2.05 -6.75
C SER A 101 5.24 -1.79 -7.71
N PHE A 102 6.36 -1.25 -7.23
CA PHE A 102 7.53 -1.03 -8.09
C PHE A 102 8.11 -2.32 -8.66
N ILE A 103 8.25 -3.35 -7.82
CA ILE A 103 8.82 -4.62 -8.25
C ILE A 103 7.85 -5.32 -9.21
N LEU A 104 6.57 -5.39 -8.87
CA LEU A 104 5.57 -6.02 -9.71
C LEU A 104 5.43 -5.31 -11.06
N SER A 105 5.42 -3.98 -11.08
CA SER A 105 5.40 -3.21 -12.34
C SER A 105 6.60 -3.55 -13.24
N ASP A 106 7.79 -3.74 -12.66
CA ASP A 106 8.99 -4.18 -13.38
C ASP A 106 8.89 -5.62 -13.89
N GLU A 107 8.38 -6.54 -13.06
CA GLU A 107 8.21 -7.94 -13.44
C GLU A 107 7.11 -8.14 -14.50
N LEU A 108 6.00 -7.41 -14.43
CA LEU A 108 4.94 -7.45 -15.45
C LEU A 108 5.47 -7.02 -16.82
N ARG A 109 6.30 -5.97 -16.90
CA ARG A 109 6.95 -5.56 -18.16
C ARG A 109 7.90 -6.63 -18.69
N LYS A 110 8.76 -7.16 -17.81
CA LYS A 110 9.77 -8.17 -18.18
C LYS A 110 9.15 -9.49 -18.61
N ARG A 111 8.03 -9.87 -18.00
CA ARG A 111 7.34 -11.15 -18.19
C ARG A 111 5.93 -10.96 -18.75
N HIS A 112 5.77 -10.04 -19.69
CA HIS A 112 4.47 -9.69 -20.27
C HIS A 112 3.76 -10.87 -20.96
N GLN A 113 4.49 -11.89 -21.39
CA GLN A 113 3.94 -13.11 -22.00
C GLN A 113 3.55 -14.19 -20.97
N GLN A 114 3.88 -14.00 -19.70
CA GLN A 114 3.66 -15.00 -18.66
C GLN A 114 2.25 -14.89 -18.08
N LYS A 115 1.65 -16.03 -17.75
CA LYS A 115 0.39 -16.07 -17.01
C LYS A 115 0.63 -15.75 -15.53
N TRP A 116 -0.15 -14.82 -15.00
CA TRP A 116 -0.10 -14.39 -13.61
C TRP A 116 -1.31 -14.93 -12.85
N LYS A 117 -1.08 -15.40 -11.62
CA LYS A 117 -2.15 -15.76 -10.68
C LYS A 117 -2.51 -14.51 -9.90
N VAL A 118 -3.68 -13.94 -10.15
CA VAL A 118 -4.13 -12.70 -9.50
C VAL A 118 -5.24 -13.01 -8.50
N ILE A 119 -5.07 -12.55 -7.27
CA ILE A 119 -6.08 -12.53 -6.22
C ILE A 119 -6.49 -11.08 -6.04
N THR A 120 -7.75 -10.78 -6.33
CA THR A 120 -8.37 -9.50 -6.04
C THR A 120 -9.46 -9.68 -4.98
N LEU A 121 -9.65 -8.67 -4.14
CA LEU A 121 -10.62 -8.70 -3.06
C LEU A 121 -11.54 -7.49 -3.17
N VAL A 122 -12.80 -7.69 -2.81
CA VAL A 122 -13.81 -6.64 -2.72
C VAL A 122 -14.32 -6.54 -1.29
N ARG A 123 -14.90 -5.39 -0.96
CA ARG A 123 -15.61 -5.13 0.29
C ARG A 123 -16.75 -4.17 -0.01
N ASP A 124 -17.78 -4.19 0.83
CA ASP A 124 -18.80 -3.14 0.86
C ASP A 124 -18.17 -1.73 0.71
N PRO A 125 -18.54 -0.96 -0.31
CA PRO A 125 -17.91 0.33 -0.62
C PRO A 125 -17.96 1.32 0.54
N ILE A 126 -19.07 1.35 1.28
CA ILE A 126 -19.27 2.27 2.41
C ILE A 126 -18.33 1.89 3.56
N ALA A 127 -18.33 0.63 3.99
CA ALA A 127 -17.47 0.14 5.05
C ALA A 127 -15.98 0.29 4.71
N ARG A 128 -15.61 0.09 3.43
CA ARG A 128 -14.27 0.34 2.93
C ARG A 128 -13.89 1.81 3.11
N ASN A 129 -14.76 2.74 2.72
CA ASN A 129 -14.50 4.18 2.79
C ASN A 129 -14.40 4.67 4.24
N VAL A 130 -15.28 4.21 5.12
CA VAL A 130 -15.17 4.50 6.56
C VAL A 130 -13.82 4.02 7.10
N SER A 131 -13.40 2.80 6.75
CA SER A 131 -12.11 2.26 7.17
C SER A 131 -10.91 3.05 6.62
N ALA A 132 -11.00 3.53 5.38
CA ALA A 132 -9.97 4.36 4.75
C ALA A 132 -9.89 5.74 5.40
N PHE A 133 -11.02 6.38 5.66
CA PHE A 133 -11.09 7.67 6.34
C PHE A 133 -10.32 7.66 7.66
N PHE A 134 -10.61 6.70 8.54
CA PHE A 134 -9.93 6.58 9.84
C PHE A 134 -8.43 6.30 9.70
N GLU A 135 -7.99 5.54 8.70
CA GLU A 135 -6.55 5.30 8.45
C GLU A 135 -5.84 6.58 7.99
N THR A 136 -6.53 7.41 7.20
CA THR A 136 -5.96 8.61 6.59
C THR A 136 -6.14 9.90 7.40
N LEU A 137 -6.64 9.84 8.64
CA LEU A 137 -6.85 11.04 9.47
C LEU A 137 -5.59 11.89 9.63
N HIS A 138 -4.42 11.25 9.70
CA HIS A 138 -3.12 11.93 9.80
C HIS A 138 -2.75 12.76 8.57
N LEU A 139 -3.45 12.59 7.43
CA LEU A 139 -3.28 13.38 6.20
C LEU A 139 -4.18 14.62 6.18
N LEU A 140 -5.16 14.73 7.09
CA LEU A 140 -5.99 15.93 7.20
C LEU A 140 -5.17 17.10 7.74
N GLU A 141 -5.63 18.32 7.48
CA GLU A 141 -5.04 19.53 8.09
C GLU A 141 -5.03 19.43 9.62
N LYS A 142 -3.99 19.99 10.25
CA LYS A 142 -3.81 19.94 11.71
C LYS A 142 -5.01 20.48 12.48
N SER A 143 -5.67 21.52 11.96
CA SER A 143 -6.91 22.09 12.53
C SER A 143 -8.03 21.05 12.61
N ASN A 144 -8.23 20.27 11.55
CA ASN A 144 -9.23 19.19 11.50
C ASN A 144 -8.84 18.05 12.44
N GLN A 145 -7.55 17.67 12.49
CA GLN A 145 -7.07 16.67 13.45
C GLN A 145 -7.33 17.11 14.90
N GLN A 146 -7.05 18.37 15.24
CA GLN A 146 -7.29 18.91 16.57
C GLN A 146 -8.79 18.93 16.90
N LYS A 147 -9.64 19.33 15.94
CA LYS A 147 -11.10 19.31 16.11
C LYS A 147 -11.60 17.90 16.45
N LEU A 148 -11.04 16.86 15.84
CA LEU A 148 -11.37 15.46 16.15
C LEU A 148 -10.95 15.03 17.56
N MET A 149 -9.81 15.52 18.04
CA MET A 149 -9.30 15.17 19.38
C MET A 149 -10.07 15.86 20.51
N THR A 150 -10.74 16.97 20.22
CA THR A 150 -11.49 17.76 21.21
C THR A 150 -13.01 17.63 21.08
N SER A 151 -13.51 17.12 19.96
CA SER A 151 -14.95 16.94 19.73
C SER A 151 -15.44 15.66 20.41
N ASN A 152 -16.51 15.78 21.20
CA ASN A 152 -17.26 14.65 21.74
C ASN A 152 -18.51 14.34 20.90
N ASP A 153 -18.66 14.97 19.74
CA ASP A 153 -19.86 14.85 18.89
C ASP A 153 -19.58 14.04 17.62
N GLY A 154 -20.38 12.99 17.41
CA GLY A 154 -20.34 12.17 16.21
C GLY A 154 -20.73 12.95 14.93
N GLN A 155 -21.50 14.04 15.05
CA GLN A 155 -21.91 14.85 13.90
C GLN A 155 -20.72 15.53 13.21
N ASP A 156 -19.74 16.00 13.97
CA ASP A 156 -18.50 16.60 13.44
C ASP A 156 -17.71 15.60 12.60
N LEU A 157 -17.63 14.34 13.06
CA LEU A 157 -16.96 13.24 12.36
C LEU A 157 -17.67 12.90 11.06
N THR A 158 -19.00 12.80 11.08
CA THR A 158 -19.80 12.56 9.88
C THR A 158 -19.63 13.67 8.86
N GLN A 159 -19.68 14.94 9.29
CA GLN A 159 -19.48 16.06 8.39
C GLN A 159 -18.07 16.06 7.79
N LEU A 160 -17.05 15.75 8.59
CA LEU A 160 -15.68 15.67 8.11
C LEU A 160 -15.48 14.54 7.10
N PHE A 161 -16.08 13.37 7.36
CA PHE A 161 -16.10 12.26 6.41
C PHE A 161 -16.76 12.68 5.08
N LEU A 162 -17.96 13.26 5.13
CA LEU A 162 -18.68 13.64 3.92
C LEU A 162 -17.97 14.75 3.12
N SER A 163 -17.39 15.73 3.79
CA SER A 163 -16.87 16.94 3.13
C SER A 163 -15.37 16.93 2.83
N LYS A 164 -14.56 16.16 3.58
CA LYS A 164 -13.09 16.19 3.46
C LYS A 164 -12.46 14.87 3.07
N PHE A 165 -13.17 13.75 3.17
CA PHE A 165 -12.64 12.49 2.68
C PHE A 165 -12.65 12.49 1.15
N TYR A 166 -11.47 12.38 0.55
CA TYR A 166 -11.26 12.56 -0.89
C TYR A 166 -11.52 11.29 -1.72
N ALA A 167 -11.64 10.12 -1.10
CA ALA A 167 -11.62 8.84 -1.79
C ALA A 167 -12.98 8.11 -1.76
N HIS A 168 -14.09 8.86 -1.78
CA HIS A 168 -15.45 8.32 -1.81
C HIS A 168 -15.69 7.41 -3.03
N ASP A 169 -15.20 7.81 -4.20
CA ASP A 169 -15.43 7.08 -5.45
C ASP A 169 -14.38 5.99 -5.72
N ALA A 170 -13.35 5.89 -4.88
CA ALA A 170 -12.29 4.91 -5.07
C ALA A 170 -12.78 3.44 -5.19
N PRO A 171 -13.74 2.92 -4.39
CA PRO A 171 -14.24 1.55 -4.58
C PRO A 171 -15.05 1.36 -5.86
N ILE A 172 -15.55 2.45 -6.47
CA ILE A 172 -16.30 2.42 -7.73
C ILE A 172 -15.31 2.36 -8.90
N ASN A 173 -14.34 3.28 -8.91
CA ASN A 173 -13.49 3.49 -10.08
C ASN A 173 -12.24 2.61 -10.10
N TRP A 174 -11.85 1.98 -8.97
CA TRP A 174 -10.56 1.28 -8.88
C TRP A 174 -10.40 0.16 -9.92
N PHE A 175 -11.47 -0.56 -10.26
CA PHE A 175 -11.37 -1.63 -11.26
C PHE A 175 -11.04 -1.08 -12.65
N ASP A 176 -11.68 0.01 -13.06
CA ASP A 176 -11.38 0.69 -14.33
C ASP A 176 -10.04 1.41 -14.32
N ASP A 177 -9.68 2.04 -13.18
CA ASP A 177 -8.46 2.84 -13.05
C ASP A 177 -7.19 1.98 -12.88
N GLU A 178 -7.32 0.73 -12.41
CA GLU A 178 -6.17 -0.12 -12.05
C GLU A 178 -6.24 -1.52 -12.66
N LEU A 179 -7.30 -2.28 -12.40
CA LEU A 179 -7.34 -3.69 -12.81
C LEU A 179 -7.40 -3.84 -14.33
N LYS A 180 -8.32 -3.12 -14.97
CA LYS A 180 -8.56 -3.14 -16.41
C LYS A 180 -7.32 -2.73 -17.23
N PRO A 181 -6.65 -1.60 -16.98
CA PRO A 181 -5.47 -1.22 -17.76
C PRO A 181 -4.23 -2.10 -17.50
N VAL A 182 -4.16 -2.80 -16.37
CA VAL A 182 -2.97 -3.61 -16.02
C VAL A 182 -3.11 -5.06 -16.47
N PHE A 183 -4.32 -5.63 -16.38
CA PHE A 183 -4.58 -7.05 -16.64
C PHE A 183 -5.59 -7.29 -17.75
N GLU A 184 -6.15 -6.24 -18.36
CA GLU A 184 -7.18 -6.33 -19.42
C GLU A 184 -8.43 -7.10 -18.95
N ILE A 185 -8.74 -7.01 -17.65
CA ILE A 185 -9.91 -7.63 -17.03
C ILE A 185 -10.97 -6.55 -16.80
N ASP A 186 -12.11 -6.70 -17.45
CA ASP A 186 -13.31 -5.93 -17.19
C ASP A 186 -14.26 -6.72 -16.27
N VAL A 187 -14.84 -6.05 -15.28
CA VAL A 187 -15.71 -6.65 -14.26
C VAL A 187 -17.13 -6.07 -14.28
N PHE A 188 -17.42 -5.13 -15.19
CA PHE A 188 -18.72 -4.50 -15.36
C PHE A 188 -19.27 -4.67 -16.79
#